data_AF-A0A4R6JDN1-F1
#
_entry.id   AF-A0A4R6JDN1-F1
#
_cell.length_a   1.000
_cell.length_b   1.000
_cell.length_c   1.000
_cell.angle_alpha   90.00
_cell.angle_beta   90.00
_cell.angle_gamma   90.00
#
_symmetry.space_group_name_H-M   'P 1'
#
loop_
_entity.id
_entity.type
_entity.pdbx_description
1 polymer ?
#
loop_
_entity_poly.entity_id
_entity_poly.type
_entity_poly.pdbx_seq_one_letter_code
_entity_poly.pdbx_strand_id
1 'polypeptide(L)'
;MSLAHVRTGWSRPRRGLVGAVLGDPATPALLADQVVHLDGGRYQFWMSRHGYRGDGAFGQMCLVVPSRDLVVVVTGAMTEAQQFLDALRDCLWPGLDRPDSPADDARLAARLRGLTLPIMAGSSGPDRPLTARITGGDAVPEGTPIVVEPVEGGWTLRLGLLFAIEVGHGQWREGAPLGRPLVGCGGWQGGRFVAELCVITTPHRVRLVVEAGAATATWNIVPLTGPRLDLHLRAPLMTRPDVS
;
A
#
# COMPACT_ATOMS: atom_id res chain seq x y z
N MET A 1 1.96 1.77 -4.35
CA MET A 1 1.97 0.84 -5.49
C MET A 1 1.13 -0.35 -5.07
N SER A 2 0.13 -0.74 -5.85
CA SER A 2 -0.69 -1.91 -5.55
C SER A 2 -0.16 -3.09 -6.38
N LEU A 3 -0.01 -4.26 -5.78
CA LEU A 3 0.43 -5.48 -6.45
C LEU A 3 -0.70 -6.52 -6.38
N ALA A 4 -1.08 -7.07 -7.53
CA ALA A 4 -2.03 -8.18 -7.59
C ALA A 4 -1.30 -9.45 -8.03
N HIS A 5 -1.47 -10.53 -7.26
CA HIS A 5 -1.04 -11.88 -7.59
C HIS A 5 -2.27 -12.70 -7.97
N VAL A 6 -2.23 -13.32 -9.14
CA VAL A 6 -3.30 -14.18 -9.64
C VAL A 6 -2.74 -15.58 -9.78
N ARG A 7 -3.45 -16.57 -9.23
CA ARG A 7 -3.08 -17.98 -9.33
C ARG A 7 -4.27 -18.82 -9.79
N THR A 8 -4.00 -19.73 -10.72
CA THR A 8 -4.86 -20.83 -11.13
C THR A 8 -4.26 -22.16 -10.64
N GLY A 9 -5.09 -23.18 -10.41
CA GLY A 9 -4.65 -24.51 -9.99
C GLY A 9 -4.80 -24.80 -8.49
N TRP A 10 -5.85 -25.53 -8.13
CA TRP A 10 -6.07 -26.12 -6.81
C TRP A 10 -5.23 -27.39 -6.55
N SER A 11 -4.55 -27.48 -5.39
CA SER A 11 -4.23 -28.78 -4.80
C SER A 11 -5.45 -29.26 -4.01
N ARG A 12 -6.12 -30.33 -4.48
CA ARG A 12 -7.38 -30.87 -3.92
C ARG A 12 -7.39 -30.90 -2.38
N PRO A 13 -8.32 -30.21 -1.69
CA PRO A 13 -8.66 -30.53 -0.32
C PRO A 13 -9.55 -31.78 -0.29
N ARG A 14 -9.31 -32.63 0.71
CA ARG A 14 -10.22 -33.73 1.06
C ARG A 14 -11.58 -33.12 1.48
N ARG A 15 -12.66 -33.72 0.99
CA ARG A 15 -14.08 -33.34 1.13
C ARG A 15 -14.41 -32.62 2.45
N GLY A 16 -15.03 -31.45 2.34
CA GLY A 16 -15.86 -30.83 3.37
C GLY A 16 -17.12 -30.25 2.70
N LEU A 17 -18.30 -30.66 3.14
CA LEU A 17 -19.60 -30.21 2.61
C LEU A 17 -19.80 -28.70 2.85
N VAL A 18 -20.36 -27.99 1.87
CA VAL A 18 -21.24 -26.84 2.12
C VAL A 18 -22.36 -26.86 1.08
N GLY A 19 -23.59 -27.09 1.53
CA GLY A 19 -24.80 -26.87 0.74
C GLY A 19 -25.36 -25.48 1.04
N ALA A 20 -25.86 -24.78 0.02
CA ALA A 20 -26.71 -23.60 0.20
C ALA A 20 -27.77 -23.57 -0.91
N VAL A 21 -29.00 -23.25 -0.50
CA VAL A 21 -30.27 -23.32 -1.24
C VAL A 21 -30.43 -22.13 -2.20
N LEU A 22 -31.03 -22.38 -3.37
CA LEU A 22 -31.28 -21.44 -4.46
C LEU A 22 -32.54 -20.58 -4.23
N GLY A 23 -32.47 -19.30 -4.65
CA GLY A 23 -33.61 -18.38 -4.83
C GLY A 23 -33.48 -17.59 -6.14
N ASP A 24 -34.64 -17.30 -6.76
CA ASP A 24 -34.95 -16.91 -8.16
C ASP A 24 -34.37 -15.54 -8.66
N PRO A 25 -34.19 -15.30 -10.00
CA PRO A 25 -33.31 -14.28 -10.57
C PRO A 25 -34.03 -13.10 -11.22
N ALA A 26 -33.65 -11.85 -10.90
CA ALA A 26 -33.88 -10.71 -11.80
C ALA A 26 -33.11 -9.44 -11.39
N THR A 27 -31.77 -9.48 -11.31
CA THR A 27 -30.89 -8.30 -11.49
C THR A 27 -29.43 -8.76 -11.63
N PRO A 28 -28.63 -8.28 -12.59
CA PRO A 28 -27.22 -8.64 -12.71
C PRO A 28 -26.37 -7.83 -11.72
N ALA A 29 -26.62 -8.00 -10.42
CA ALA A 29 -25.69 -7.55 -9.40
C ALA A 29 -24.61 -8.64 -9.23
N LEU A 30 -23.49 -8.48 -9.93
CA LEU A 30 -22.31 -9.33 -9.77
C LEU A 30 -21.72 -9.29 -8.34
N LEU A 31 -22.22 -8.39 -7.47
CA LEU A 31 -21.72 -8.10 -6.13
C LEU A 31 -22.86 -7.67 -5.19
N ALA A 32 -24.00 -8.36 -5.18
CA ALA A 32 -24.93 -8.23 -4.06
C ALA A 32 -24.31 -8.97 -2.86
N ASP A 33 -23.48 -8.27 -2.09
CA ASP A 33 -22.87 -8.82 -0.89
C ASP A 33 -23.99 -9.10 0.13
N GLN A 34 -24.24 -10.38 0.40
CA GLN A 34 -24.99 -10.76 1.59
C GLN A 34 -24.00 -11.04 2.71
N VAL A 35 -24.14 -10.29 3.81
CA VAL A 35 -23.47 -10.65 5.07
C VAL A 35 -24.22 -11.85 5.62
N VAL A 36 -23.64 -13.05 5.48
CA VAL A 36 -24.20 -14.25 6.10
C VAL A 36 -23.64 -14.38 7.51
N HIS A 37 -24.47 -14.11 8.51
CA HIS A 37 -24.23 -14.57 9.87
C HIS A 37 -24.69 -16.03 9.96
N LEU A 38 -23.74 -16.97 9.96
CA LEU A 38 -24.00 -18.33 10.42
C LEU A 38 -23.78 -18.35 11.93
N ASP A 39 -24.77 -18.85 12.68
CA ASP A 39 -24.78 -18.88 14.15
C ASP A 39 -23.44 -19.40 14.72
N GLY A 40 -22.68 -18.49 15.34
CA GLY A 40 -21.56 -18.85 16.23
C GLY A 40 -20.13 -18.56 15.77
N GLY A 41 -19.87 -18.00 14.59
CA GLY A 41 -18.50 -17.71 14.13
C GLY A 41 -18.35 -16.36 13.42
N ARG A 42 -17.51 -15.46 13.94
CA ARG A 42 -17.14 -14.18 13.30
C ARG A 42 -16.23 -14.46 12.09
N TYR A 43 -16.81 -14.70 10.92
CA TYR A 43 -16.03 -14.83 9.69
C TYR A 43 -15.86 -13.47 9.00
N GLN A 44 -14.62 -13.12 8.66
CA GLN A 44 -14.24 -11.87 7.98
C GLN A 44 -14.30 -12.02 6.45
N PHE A 45 -15.38 -12.62 5.94
CA PHE A 45 -15.54 -12.90 4.51
C PHE A 45 -16.86 -12.36 3.97
N TRP A 46 -16.81 -11.81 2.76
CA TRP A 46 -17.93 -11.31 1.97
C TRP A 46 -18.28 -12.34 0.90
N MET A 47 -19.54 -12.75 0.84
CA MET A 47 -20.04 -13.76 -0.10
C MET A 47 -20.66 -13.09 -1.32
N SER A 48 -20.47 -13.71 -2.49
CA SER A 48 -21.13 -13.34 -3.74
C SER A 48 -21.68 -14.59 -4.43
N ARG A 49 -22.50 -14.41 -5.47
CA ARG A 49 -23.03 -15.51 -6.28
C ARG A 49 -21.94 -16.41 -6.89
N HIS A 50 -20.76 -15.85 -7.16
CA HIS A 50 -19.70 -16.53 -7.91
C HIS A 50 -18.51 -16.95 -7.05
N GLY A 51 -18.46 -16.55 -5.78
CA GLY A 51 -17.30 -16.79 -4.93
C GLY A 51 -17.38 -16.01 -3.62
N TYR A 52 -16.23 -15.89 -2.95
CA TYR A 52 -16.12 -15.19 -1.67
C TYR A 52 -14.81 -14.42 -1.62
N ARG A 53 -14.77 -13.36 -0.82
CA ARG A 53 -13.56 -12.55 -0.63
C ARG A 53 -13.33 -12.18 0.83
N GLY A 54 -12.08 -12.02 1.20
CA GLY A 54 -11.68 -11.33 2.43
C GLY A 54 -11.11 -9.96 2.07
N ASP A 55 -11.60 -8.91 2.71
CA ASP A 55 -11.14 -7.54 2.56
C ASP A 55 -10.34 -7.10 3.80
N GLY A 56 -9.21 -6.45 3.55
CA GLY A 56 -8.44 -5.72 4.53
C GLY A 56 -8.39 -4.23 4.20
N ALA A 57 -7.92 -3.44 5.16
CA ALA A 57 -7.84 -2.00 5.02
C ALA A 57 -7.06 -1.56 3.77
N PHE A 58 -7.49 -0.46 3.16
CA PHE A 58 -6.80 0.15 2.01
C PHE A 58 -6.70 -0.75 0.77
N GLY A 59 -7.70 -1.61 0.57
CA GLY A 59 -7.83 -2.49 -0.58
C GLY A 59 -6.88 -3.67 -0.57
N GLN A 60 -6.49 -4.17 0.62
CA GLN A 60 -6.00 -5.54 0.69
C GLN A 60 -7.18 -6.46 0.38
N MET A 61 -7.01 -7.43 -0.51
CA MET A 61 -8.12 -8.30 -0.88
C MET A 61 -7.62 -9.70 -1.24
N CYS A 62 -8.39 -10.72 -0.84
CA CYS A 62 -8.23 -12.08 -1.33
C CYS A 62 -9.60 -12.53 -1.86
N LEU A 63 -9.72 -12.67 -3.18
CA LEU A 63 -10.93 -13.12 -3.87
C LEU A 63 -10.74 -14.56 -4.35
N VAL A 64 -11.69 -15.43 -4.01
CA VAL A 64 -11.72 -16.82 -4.44
C VAL A 64 -12.95 -17.04 -5.31
N VAL A 65 -12.74 -17.54 -6.53
CA VAL A 65 -13.82 -17.88 -7.47
C VAL A 65 -13.73 -19.37 -7.86
N PRO A 66 -14.37 -20.27 -7.09
CA PRO A 66 -14.21 -21.72 -7.27
C PRO A 66 -14.66 -22.22 -8.65
N SER A 67 -15.73 -21.64 -9.20
CA SER A 67 -16.27 -22.02 -10.52
C SER A 67 -15.27 -21.81 -11.67
N ARG A 68 -14.20 -21.04 -11.43
CA ARG A 68 -13.14 -20.75 -12.40
C ARG A 68 -11.74 -21.15 -11.96
N ASP A 69 -11.63 -21.94 -10.89
CA ASP A 69 -10.34 -22.33 -10.30
C ASP A 69 -9.37 -21.13 -10.12
N LEU A 70 -9.91 -20.00 -9.64
CA LEU A 70 -9.21 -18.71 -9.59
C LEU A 70 -9.08 -18.20 -8.16
N VAL A 71 -7.87 -17.75 -7.81
CA VAL A 71 -7.61 -16.93 -6.63
C VAL A 71 -6.90 -15.66 -7.05
N VAL A 72 -7.41 -14.51 -6.59
CA VAL A 72 -6.79 -13.19 -6.79
C VAL A 72 -6.43 -12.62 -5.41
N VAL A 73 -5.15 -12.36 -5.20
CA VAL A 73 -4.63 -11.71 -3.99
C VAL A 73 -4.12 -10.32 -4.36
N VAL A 74 -4.49 -9.31 -3.60
CA VAL A 74 -4.14 -7.92 -3.85
C VAL A 74 -3.54 -7.34 -2.59
N THR A 75 -2.34 -6.78 -2.73
CA THR A 75 -1.78 -5.84 -1.76
C THR A 75 -2.00 -4.43 -2.29
N GLY A 76 -2.95 -3.73 -1.70
CA GLY A 76 -3.43 -2.44 -2.17
C GLY A 76 -2.86 -1.26 -1.42
N ALA A 77 -2.94 -0.08 -2.02
CA ALA A 77 -2.95 1.21 -1.33
C ALA A 77 -4.04 2.06 -1.98
N MET A 78 -5.30 1.63 -1.83
CA MET A 78 -6.47 2.23 -2.48
C MET A 78 -7.62 2.44 -1.49
N THR A 79 -8.40 3.50 -1.68
CA THR A 79 -9.63 3.76 -0.89
C THR A 79 -10.89 3.27 -1.60
N GLU A 80 -10.84 3.13 -2.94
CA GLU A 80 -11.95 2.70 -3.78
C GLU A 80 -11.73 1.29 -4.34
N ALA A 81 -12.04 0.26 -3.54
CA ALA A 81 -11.84 -1.13 -3.92
C ALA A 81 -12.70 -1.57 -5.14
N GLN A 82 -13.84 -0.91 -5.35
CA GLN A 82 -14.75 -1.24 -6.46
C GLN A 82 -14.09 -1.05 -7.83
N GLN A 83 -13.28 0.00 -8.01
CA GLN A 83 -12.58 0.24 -9.27
C GLN A 83 -11.65 -0.92 -9.64
N PHE A 84 -11.02 -1.53 -8.63
CA PHE A 84 -10.18 -2.70 -8.85
C PHE A 84 -11.01 -3.94 -9.21
N LEU A 85 -12.14 -4.16 -8.54
CA LEU A 85 -13.07 -5.25 -8.87
C LEU A 85 -13.61 -5.12 -10.30
N ASP A 86 -13.94 -3.90 -10.72
CA ASP A 86 -14.36 -3.61 -12.10
C ASP A 86 -13.23 -3.91 -13.09
N ALA A 87 -11.99 -3.51 -12.78
CA ALA A 87 -10.84 -3.85 -13.61
C ALA A 87 -10.59 -5.37 -13.72
N LEU A 88 -10.77 -6.13 -12.65
CA LEU A 88 -10.72 -7.59 -12.71
C LEU A 88 -11.80 -8.15 -13.64
N ARG A 89 -13.03 -7.67 -13.51
CA ARG A 89 -14.13 -8.10 -14.38
C ARG A 89 -13.85 -7.77 -15.84
N ASP A 90 -13.37 -6.57 -16.13
CA ASP A 90 -13.27 -6.07 -17.50
C ASP A 90 -11.99 -6.54 -18.20
N CYS A 91 -10.90 -6.76 -17.45
CA CYS A 91 -9.60 -7.13 -18.01
C CYS A 91 -9.22 -8.59 -17.78
N LEU A 92 -9.42 -9.12 -16.58
CA LEU A 92 -8.99 -10.49 -16.24
C LEU A 92 -10.00 -11.53 -16.71
N TRP A 93 -11.29 -11.29 -16.44
CA TRP A 93 -12.34 -12.27 -16.73
C TRP A 93 -12.40 -12.73 -18.20
N PRO A 94 -12.34 -11.83 -19.20
CA PRO A 94 -12.36 -12.23 -20.60
C PRO A 94 -11.10 -12.97 -21.05
N GLY A 95 -10.04 -12.92 -20.24
CA GLY A 95 -8.75 -13.56 -20.51
C GLY A 95 -8.66 -15.00 -20.00
N LEU A 96 -9.48 -15.39 -19.02
CA LEU A 96 -9.37 -16.71 -18.37
C LEU A 96 -9.71 -17.89 -19.29
N ASP A 97 -10.57 -17.67 -20.28
CA ASP A 97 -11.00 -18.71 -21.21
C ASP A 97 -10.11 -18.75 -22.48
N ARG A 98 -9.02 -17.95 -22.53
CA ARG A 98 -8.07 -17.95 -23.64
C ARG A 98 -7.00 -19.04 -23.45
N PRO A 99 -6.48 -19.62 -24.53
CA PRO A 99 -5.38 -20.57 -24.44
C PRO A 99 -4.11 -19.89 -23.92
N ASP A 100 -3.31 -20.65 -23.18
CA ASP A 100 -2.01 -20.20 -22.68
C ASP A 100 -1.07 -19.83 -23.83
N SER A 101 -0.25 -18.80 -23.60
CA SER A 101 0.66 -18.23 -24.60
C SER A 101 2.03 -17.99 -23.96
N PRO A 102 3.04 -18.83 -24.27
CA PRO A 102 4.39 -18.66 -23.73
C PRO A 102 5.01 -17.29 -24.04
N ALA A 103 4.61 -16.67 -25.15
CA ALA A 103 5.04 -15.33 -25.53
C ALA A 103 4.43 -14.25 -24.61
N ASP A 104 3.16 -14.39 -24.24
CA ASP A 104 2.50 -13.47 -23.30
C ASP A 104 3.06 -13.65 -21.88
N ASP A 105 3.34 -14.87 -21.46
CA ASP A 105 4.00 -15.16 -20.18
C ASP A 105 5.38 -14.52 -20.09
N ALA A 106 6.18 -14.63 -21.16
CA ALA A 106 7.48 -13.99 -21.23
C ALA A 106 7.37 -12.46 -21.15
N ARG A 107 6.37 -11.87 -21.83
CA ARG A 107 6.09 -10.42 -21.79
C ARG A 107 5.64 -9.98 -20.40
N LEU A 108 4.75 -10.73 -19.75
CA LEU A 108 4.30 -10.46 -18.40
C LEU A 108 5.45 -10.55 -17.40
N ALA A 109 6.26 -11.61 -17.46
CA ALA A 109 7.41 -11.80 -16.59
C ALA A 109 8.46 -10.69 -16.77
N ALA A 110 8.71 -10.26 -18.02
CA ALA A 110 9.60 -9.12 -18.30
C ALA A 110 9.06 -7.82 -17.68
N ARG A 111 7.75 -7.55 -17.83
CA ARG A 111 7.10 -6.40 -17.22
C ARG A 111 7.21 -6.43 -15.70
N LEU A 112 6.87 -7.56 -15.07
CA LEU A 112 6.91 -7.72 -13.61
C LEU A 112 8.32 -7.54 -13.04
N ARG A 113 9.36 -8.04 -13.72
CA ARG A 113 10.75 -7.80 -13.32
C ARG A 113 11.19 -6.34 -13.41
N GLY A 114 10.58 -5.56 -14.30
CA GLY A 114 10.87 -4.13 -14.48
C GLY A 114 10.06 -3.20 -13.58
N LEU A 115 9.11 -3.71 -12.80
CA LEU A 115 8.30 -2.89 -11.91
C LEU A 115 9.12 -2.48 -10.67
N THR A 116 9.35 -1.18 -10.53
CA THR A 116 10.02 -0.58 -9.37
C THR A 116 9.19 0.57 -8.80
N LEU A 117 9.44 0.94 -7.54
CA LEU A 117 8.94 2.20 -7.02
C LEU A 117 9.65 3.36 -7.74
N PRO A 118 8.91 4.36 -8.26
CA PRO A 118 9.51 5.49 -8.96
C PRO A 118 10.54 6.21 -8.09
N ILE A 119 11.73 6.46 -8.63
CA ILE A 119 12.74 7.29 -7.99
C ILE A 119 12.28 8.75 -8.02
N MET A 120 12.43 9.44 -6.89
CA MET A 120 12.13 10.87 -6.81
C MET A 120 13.09 11.66 -7.71
N ALA A 121 12.53 12.34 -8.71
CA ALA A 121 13.32 13.19 -9.59
C ALA A 121 13.78 14.47 -8.88
N GLY A 122 15.00 14.90 -9.18
CA GLY A 122 15.58 16.14 -8.67
C GLY A 122 17.10 16.14 -8.72
N SER A 123 17.69 17.32 -8.50
CA SER A 123 19.13 17.47 -8.36
C SER A 123 19.60 17.16 -6.92
N SER A 124 20.91 17.03 -6.72
CA SER A 124 21.53 16.94 -5.39
C SER A 124 21.41 18.24 -4.58
N GLY A 125 21.01 19.34 -5.23
CA GLY A 125 20.81 20.64 -4.58
C GLY A 125 22.08 21.24 -3.99
N PRO A 126 21.93 22.22 -3.08
CA PRO A 126 23.05 22.89 -2.46
C PRO A 126 23.69 22.03 -1.36
N ASP A 127 25.01 22.16 -1.20
CA ASP A 127 25.77 21.53 -0.13
C ASP A 127 25.67 22.34 1.19
N ARG A 128 24.43 22.60 1.62
CA ARG A 128 24.16 23.25 2.90
C ARG A 128 22.84 22.77 3.50
N PRO A 129 22.69 22.77 4.82
CA PRO A 129 21.43 22.41 5.45
C PRO A 129 20.27 23.35 5.09
N LEU A 130 19.07 22.79 5.05
CA LEU A 130 17.81 23.53 4.98
C LEU A 130 17.01 23.28 6.26
N THR A 131 16.62 24.36 6.95
CA THR A 131 15.80 24.29 8.15
C THR A 131 14.42 24.88 7.87
N ALA A 132 13.39 24.19 8.37
CA ALA A 132 12.01 24.60 8.28
C ALA A 132 11.20 24.13 9.49
N ARG A 133 9.91 24.47 9.52
CA ARG A 133 8.93 23.88 10.44
C ARG A 133 7.77 23.31 9.66
N ILE A 134 7.17 22.25 10.18
CA ILE A 134 5.92 21.71 9.63
C ILE A 134 4.82 22.76 9.79
N THR A 135 4.25 23.19 8.67
CA THR A 135 3.15 24.17 8.60
C THR A 135 1.90 23.57 7.96
N GLY A 136 1.95 22.31 7.52
CA GLY A 136 0.81 21.63 6.92
C GLY A 136 1.03 20.15 6.66
N GLY A 137 -0.03 19.50 6.18
CA GLY A 137 -0.10 18.04 6.07
C GLY A 137 -0.61 17.38 7.34
N ASP A 138 -0.68 16.05 7.33
CA ASP A 138 -1.28 15.23 8.36
C ASP A 138 -0.25 14.35 9.09
N ALA A 139 0.87 14.01 8.45
CA ALA A 139 1.76 12.97 8.94
C ALA A 139 2.59 13.37 10.18
N VAL A 140 2.84 14.66 10.36
CA VAL A 140 3.73 15.19 11.39
C VAL A 140 3.05 16.37 12.06
N PRO A 141 3.13 16.53 13.40
CA PRO A 141 2.51 17.66 14.09
C PRO A 141 3.00 19.01 13.58
N GLU A 142 2.10 19.98 13.48
CA GLU A 142 2.43 21.37 13.17
C GLU A 142 3.45 21.94 14.16
N GLY A 143 4.34 22.80 13.67
CA GLY A 143 5.43 23.40 14.43
C GLY A 143 6.65 22.50 14.63
N THR A 144 6.57 21.21 14.30
CA THR A 144 7.71 20.28 14.38
C THR A 144 8.87 20.81 13.52
N PRO A 145 10.08 21.01 14.09
CA PRO A 145 11.23 21.46 13.32
C PRO A 145 11.69 20.34 12.38
N ILE A 146 12.13 20.71 11.19
CA ILE A 146 12.76 19.79 10.26
C ILE A 146 14.07 20.37 9.74
N VAL A 147 15.10 19.52 9.69
CA VAL A 147 16.39 19.85 9.08
C VAL A 147 16.69 18.83 8.00
N VAL A 148 17.01 19.33 6.80
CA VAL A 148 17.53 18.54 5.68
C VAL A 148 19.04 18.77 5.65
N GLU A 149 19.82 17.76 5.99
CA GLU A 149 21.28 17.84 6.03
C GLU A 149 21.84 17.05 4.84
N PRO A 150 22.63 17.67 3.94
CA PRO A 150 23.27 16.93 2.85
C PRO A 150 24.29 15.95 3.42
N VAL A 151 24.31 14.74 2.88
CA VAL A 151 25.30 13.71 3.14
C VAL A 151 25.73 13.08 1.82
N GLU A 152 26.79 12.28 1.83
CA GLU A 152 27.21 11.56 0.62
C GLU A 152 26.03 10.75 0.05
N GLY A 153 25.71 11.00 -1.23
CA GLY A 153 24.67 10.29 -1.98
C GLY A 153 23.21 10.54 -1.54
N GLY A 154 22.94 11.57 -0.73
CA GLY A 154 21.58 11.87 -0.27
C GLY A 154 21.50 12.92 0.83
N TRP A 155 20.55 12.74 1.74
CA TRP A 155 20.29 13.64 2.86
C TRP A 155 19.87 12.87 4.11
N THR A 156 20.25 13.39 5.27
CA THR A 156 19.65 13.04 6.55
C THR A 156 18.51 14.02 6.85
N LEU A 157 17.30 13.52 7.05
CA LEU A 157 16.14 14.29 7.49
C LEU A 157 15.94 14.15 8.99
N ARG A 158 16.13 15.23 9.74
CA ARG A 158 15.83 15.24 11.18
C ARG A 158 14.46 15.85 11.42
N LEU A 159 13.50 15.07 11.94
CA LEU A 159 12.16 15.53 12.26
C LEU A 159 11.97 15.61 13.78
N GLY A 160 11.84 16.82 14.30
CA GLY A 160 11.77 17.08 15.74
C GLY A 160 13.05 16.65 16.46
N LEU A 161 12.91 16.31 17.74
CA LEU A 161 13.95 15.65 18.52
C LEU A 161 13.88 14.11 18.43
N LEU A 162 12.91 13.59 17.68
CA LEU A 162 12.43 12.22 17.84
C LEU A 162 13.26 11.21 17.03
N PHE A 163 13.65 11.54 15.79
CA PHE A 163 14.43 10.65 14.93
C PHE A 163 14.99 11.35 13.69
N ALA A 164 15.95 10.68 13.05
CA ALA A 164 16.51 11.03 11.75
C ALA A 164 16.24 9.93 10.73
N ILE A 165 16.04 10.29 9.46
CA ILE A 165 15.79 9.37 8.35
C ILE A 165 16.80 9.63 7.24
N GLU A 166 17.42 8.58 6.73
CA GLU A 166 18.25 8.65 5.53
C GLU A 166 17.38 8.65 4.27
N VAL A 167 17.67 9.58 3.37
CA VAL A 167 16.98 9.75 2.09
C VAL A 167 18.01 9.76 0.97
N GLY A 168 17.89 8.81 0.03
CA GLY A 168 18.83 8.71 -1.08
C GLY A 168 18.54 9.69 -2.22
N HIS A 169 19.59 10.10 -2.93
CA HIS A 169 19.49 10.77 -4.22
C HIS A 169 19.61 9.74 -5.35
N GLY A 170 18.63 9.68 -6.25
CA GLY A 170 18.63 8.73 -7.37
C GLY A 170 18.43 7.26 -6.97
N GLN A 171 18.27 6.98 -5.68
CA GLN A 171 18.15 5.64 -5.10
C GLN A 171 17.33 5.69 -3.81
N TRP A 172 16.74 4.55 -3.45
CA TRP A 172 16.09 4.37 -2.14
C TRP A 172 17.14 4.05 -1.08
N ARG A 173 17.06 4.70 0.08
CA ARG A 173 17.84 4.35 1.27
C ARG A 173 16.94 3.76 2.34
N GLU A 174 17.32 2.59 2.86
CA GLU A 174 16.62 1.93 3.94
C GLU A 174 17.11 2.45 5.30
N GLY A 175 16.19 2.55 6.26
CA GLY A 175 16.50 2.82 7.65
C GLY A 175 15.39 2.34 8.58
N ALA A 176 15.69 2.24 9.88
CA ALA A 176 14.72 1.83 10.89
C ALA A 176 14.88 2.67 12.17
N PRO A 177 14.64 3.99 12.11
CA PRO A 177 15.10 4.92 13.13
C PRO A 177 14.40 4.77 14.48
N LEU A 178 13.21 4.15 14.49
CA LEU A 178 12.48 3.78 15.71
C LEU A 178 12.17 2.27 15.74
N GLY A 179 12.90 1.46 14.97
CA GLY A 179 12.81 0.00 14.92
C GLY A 179 11.97 -0.57 13.78
N ARG A 180 11.09 0.20 13.13
CA ARG A 180 10.38 -0.25 11.93
C ARG A 180 11.09 0.20 10.65
N PRO A 181 11.30 -0.69 9.67
CA PRO A 181 11.89 -0.34 8.38
C PRO A 181 11.05 0.65 7.57
N LEU A 182 11.72 1.65 7.02
CA LEU A 182 11.23 2.50 5.95
C LEU A 182 12.31 2.66 4.87
N VAL A 183 11.91 3.09 3.68
CA VAL A 183 12.83 3.59 2.66
C VAL A 183 12.55 5.05 2.32
N GLY A 184 13.60 5.84 2.08
CA GLY A 184 13.52 7.23 1.69
C GLY A 184 14.22 7.51 0.35
N CYS A 185 13.55 8.26 -0.54
CA CYS A 185 14.12 8.77 -1.77
C CYS A 185 13.73 10.24 -1.97
N GLY A 186 14.68 11.10 -2.36
CA GLY A 186 14.45 12.54 -2.44
C GLY A 186 15.29 13.24 -3.51
N GLY A 187 14.99 14.52 -3.70
CA GLY A 187 15.70 15.38 -4.63
C GLY A 187 15.23 16.83 -4.58
N TRP A 188 16.07 17.73 -5.05
CA TRP A 188 15.76 19.15 -5.16
C TRP A 188 15.05 19.46 -6.47
N GLN A 189 13.94 20.20 -6.36
CA GLN A 189 13.10 20.62 -7.48
C GLN A 189 12.98 22.15 -7.45
N GLY A 190 13.97 22.84 -8.00
CA GLY A 190 14.10 24.29 -7.82
C GLY A 190 14.51 24.62 -6.39
N GLY A 191 13.78 25.55 -5.74
CA GLY A 191 14.08 25.99 -4.37
C GLY A 191 13.54 25.10 -3.24
N ARG A 192 12.90 23.98 -3.57
CA ARG A 192 12.27 23.07 -2.60
C ARG A 192 12.92 21.69 -2.65
N PHE A 193 13.05 21.08 -1.48
CA PHE A 193 13.41 19.69 -1.33
C PHE A 193 12.14 18.83 -1.29
N VAL A 194 12.09 17.75 -2.07
CA VAL A 194 10.96 16.82 -2.09
C VAL A 194 11.48 15.42 -1.78
N ALA A 195 10.83 14.73 -0.85
CA ALA A 195 11.13 13.34 -0.53
C ALA A 195 9.86 12.49 -0.43
N GLU A 196 10.00 11.21 -0.73
CA GLU A 196 9.01 10.18 -0.45
C GLU A 196 9.59 9.20 0.57
N LEU A 197 8.82 8.93 1.63
CA LEU A 197 9.15 8.01 2.70
C LEU A 197 8.12 6.88 2.68
N CYS A 198 8.55 5.65 2.39
CA CYS A 198 7.68 4.48 2.34
C CYS A 198 7.91 3.59 3.56
N VAL A 199 6.88 3.37 4.38
CA VAL A 199 6.97 2.43 5.52
C VAL A 199 6.76 1.02 4.97
N ILE A 200 7.84 0.24 4.84
CA ILE A 200 7.93 -0.96 3.98
C ILE A 200 6.87 -2.02 4.31
N THR A 201 6.48 -2.12 5.58
CA THR A 201 5.52 -3.12 6.04
C THR A 201 4.05 -2.69 5.92
N THR A 202 3.78 -1.56 5.26
CA THR A 202 2.44 -0.96 5.19
C THR A 202 2.16 -0.36 3.81
N PRO A 203 0.89 -0.06 3.47
CA PRO A 203 0.57 0.66 2.23
C PRO A 203 0.82 2.17 2.29
N HIS A 204 1.43 2.65 3.38
CA HIS A 204 1.53 4.07 3.70
C HIS A 204 2.88 4.66 3.30
N ARG A 205 2.79 5.81 2.63
CA ARG A 205 3.94 6.66 2.28
C ARG A 205 3.65 8.11 2.66
N VAL A 206 4.68 8.79 3.13
CA VAL A 206 4.66 10.24 3.40
C VAL A 206 5.39 10.95 2.28
N ARG A 207 4.74 11.91 1.65
CA ARG A 207 5.41 12.90 0.82
C ARG A 207 5.79 14.09 1.67
N LEU A 208 7.07 14.39 1.69
CA LEU A 208 7.62 15.56 2.34
C LEU A 208 7.99 16.60 1.29
N VAL A 209 7.57 17.85 1.51
CA VAL A 209 8.02 19.02 0.74
C VAL A 209 8.56 20.03 1.74
N VAL A 210 9.81 20.43 1.56
CA VAL A 210 10.51 21.37 2.45
C VAL A 210 11.01 22.54 1.63
N GLU A 211 10.68 23.74 2.07
CA GLU A 211 11.19 25.00 1.54
C GLU A 211 11.74 25.84 2.70
N ALA A 212 12.26 27.04 2.40
CA ALA A 212 12.82 27.89 3.45
C ALA A 212 11.74 28.28 4.46
N GLY A 213 11.88 27.80 5.71
CA GLY A 213 10.99 28.13 6.82
C GLY A 213 9.70 27.29 6.92
N ALA A 214 9.22 26.70 5.82
CA ALA A 214 7.98 25.93 5.79
C ALA A 214 8.17 24.51 5.25
N ALA A 215 7.38 23.59 5.75
CA ALA A 215 7.39 22.19 5.31
C ALA A 215 6.00 21.56 5.43
N THR A 216 5.70 20.65 4.51
CA THR A 216 4.47 19.85 4.55
C THR A 216 4.81 18.37 4.52
N ALA A 217 4.15 17.58 5.37
CA ALA A 217 4.28 16.12 5.40
C ALA A 217 2.89 15.47 5.24
N THR A 218 2.64 14.85 4.09
CA THR A 218 1.30 14.36 3.72
C THR A 218 1.32 12.87 3.44
N TRP A 219 0.43 12.12 4.07
CA TRP A 219 0.19 10.73 3.75
C TRP A 219 -0.45 10.59 2.36
N ASN A 220 -0.13 9.52 1.64
CA ASN A 220 -0.95 9.12 0.50
C ASN A 220 -2.36 8.69 0.95
N ILE A 221 -2.44 7.98 2.07
CA ILE A 221 -3.65 7.52 2.74
C ILE A 221 -3.33 7.47 4.22
N VAL A 222 -4.12 8.17 5.04
CA VAL A 222 -3.90 8.23 6.49
C VAL A 222 -4.11 6.85 7.12
N PRO A 223 -3.16 6.35 7.94
CA PRO A 223 -3.32 5.07 8.64
C PRO A 223 -4.50 5.05 9.62
N LEU A 224 -5.14 3.88 9.79
CA LEU A 224 -6.30 3.73 10.69
C LEU A 224 -5.98 3.99 12.16
N THR A 225 -4.74 3.73 12.60
CA THR A 225 -4.32 3.96 13.98
C THR A 225 -3.92 5.41 14.26
N GLY A 226 -4.17 6.32 13.32
CA GLY A 226 -3.92 7.75 13.44
C GLY A 226 -2.79 8.26 12.56
N PRO A 227 -2.64 9.58 12.41
CA PRO A 227 -1.80 10.16 11.37
C PRO A 227 -0.34 10.35 11.80
N ARG A 228 0.00 10.16 13.09
CA ARG A 228 1.34 10.41 13.65
C ARG A 228 2.40 9.46 13.08
N LEU A 229 3.27 9.95 12.20
CA LEU A 229 4.35 9.17 11.58
C LEU A 229 5.24 8.47 12.61
N ASP A 230 5.56 9.12 13.73
CA ASP A 230 6.43 8.56 14.75
C ASP A 230 5.86 7.26 15.37
N LEU A 231 4.54 7.13 15.48
CA LEU A 231 3.89 5.89 15.94
C LEU A 231 4.03 4.75 14.91
N HIS A 232 4.04 5.10 13.62
CA HIS A 232 4.19 4.14 12.52
C HIS A 232 5.62 3.69 12.29
N LEU A 233 6.60 4.39 12.84
CA LEU A 233 8.01 3.98 12.77
C LEU A 233 8.46 3.19 13.99
N ARG A 234 7.69 3.18 15.09
CA ARG A 234 8.02 2.44 16.31
C ARG A 234 7.75 0.94 16.19
N ALA A 235 8.68 0.13 16.68
CA ALA A 235 8.50 -1.30 16.88
C ALA A 235 8.37 -1.63 18.39
N PRO A 236 7.47 -2.56 18.78
CA PRO A 236 6.46 -3.22 17.97
C PRO A 236 5.32 -2.26 17.56
N LEU A 237 4.54 -2.62 16.54
CA LEU A 237 3.29 -1.89 16.23
C LEU A 237 2.34 -2.05 17.42
N MET A 238 2.13 -0.97 18.17
CA MET A 238 1.12 -0.96 19.22
C MET A 238 -0.27 -0.90 18.55
N THR A 239 -0.88 -2.07 18.34
CA THR A 239 -2.24 -2.20 17.79
C THR A 239 -3.32 -2.00 18.86
N ARG A 240 -2.93 -1.86 20.13
CA ARG A 240 -3.78 -1.52 21.29
C ARG A 240 -3.03 -0.54 22.19
N PRO A 241 -3.42 0.74 22.24
CA PRO A 241 -2.80 1.73 23.12
C PRO A 241 -3.15 1.55 24.60
N ASP A 242 -4.08 0.65 24.92
CA ASP A 242 -4.74 0.44 26.21
C ASP A 242 -4.21 -0.78 27.00
N VAL A 243 -3.21 -1.49 26.47
CA VAL A 243 -2.58 -2.62 27.18
C VAL A 243 -1.09 -2.34 27.32
N SER A 244 -0.73 -1.73 28.46
CA SER A 244 0.64 -1.59 28.95
C SER A 244 0.91 -2.56 30.09
#